data_AF-A0A956GN20-F1
#
_entry.id   AF-A0A956GN20-F1
#
_cell.length_a   1.000
_cell.length_b   1.000
_cell.length_c   1.000
_cell.angle_alpha   90.00
_cell.angle_beta   90.00
_cell.angle_gamma   90.00
#
_symmetry.space_group_name_H-M   'P 1'
#
loop_
_entity.id
_entity.type
_entity.pdbx_description
1 polymer ?
#
loop_
_entity_poly.entity_id
_entity_poly.type
_entity_poly.pdbx_seq_one_letter_code
_entity_poly.pdbx_strand_id
1 'polypeptide(L)' 'MALHNLGDTESEFTSSTTDKGTARVHAGEDGVVLEAEVPVSRTVASPDIYTEGEVLVRGAVTGAMVH' A
#
# COMPACT_ATOMS: atom_id res chain seq x y z
N MET A 1 -6.10 11.11 10.70
CA MET A 1 -5.59 10.88 9.33
C MET A 1 -4.10 10.68 9.45
N ALA A 2 -3.52 9.67 8.80
CA ALA A 2 -2.07 9.51 8.78
C ALA A 2 -1.46 10.58 7.88
N LEU A 3 -0.40 11.25 8.33
CA LEU A 3 0.33 12.25 7.53
C LEU A 3 0.90 11.66 6.22
N HIS A 4 1.10 10.34 6.18
CA HIS A 4 1.53 9.58 5.02
C HIS A 4 0.74 9.88 3.75
N ASN A 5 -0.58 10.03 3.87
CA ASN A 5 -1.47 10.30 2.74
C ASN A 5 -1.25 11.66 2.06
N LEU A 6 -0.42 12.52 2.65
CA LEU A 6 -0.05 13.82 2.09
C LEU A 6 1.37 13.80 1.49
N GLY A 7 1.92 12.61 1.21
CA GLY A 7 3.24 12.43 0.60
C GLY A 7 4.39 12.34 1.59
N ASP A 8 4.11 12.07 2.87
CA ASP A 8 5.14 11.79 3.85
C ASP A 8 5.68 10.36 3.68
N THR A 9 6.76 10.26 2.91
CA THR A 9 7.43 8.99 2.61
C THR A 9 8.35 8.50 3.74
N GLU A 10 8.57 9.30 4.79
CA GLU A 10 9.34 8.91 6.00
C GLU A 10 8.43 8.51 7.17
N SER A 11 7.26 7.93 6.86
CA SER A 11 6.32 7.49 7.88
C SER A 11 6.56 6.05 8.35
N GLU A 12 5.97 5.66 9.49
CA GLU A 12 5.95 4.26 9.95
C GLU A 12 5.10 3.32 9.08
N PHE A 13 4.43 3.85 8.06
CA PHE A 13 3.51 3.11 7.20
C PHE A 13 4.14 2.71 5.88
N THR A 14 3.79 1.50 5.44
CA THR A 14 3.95 1.06 4.05
C THR A 14 2.62 1.31 3.33
N SER A 15 2.63 2.09 2.25
CA SER A 15 1.45 2.23 1.38
C SER A 15 1.24 0.95 0.57
N SER A 16 -0.01 0.57 0.41
CA SER A 16 -0.44 -0.63 -0.32
C SER A 16 -1.82 -0.36 -0.92
N THR A 17 -2.19 -1.10 -1.96
CA THR A 17 -3.51 -1.00 -2.58
C THR A 17 -4.19 -2.36 -2.62
N THR A 18 -5.51 -2.36 -2.47
CA THR A 18 -6.35 -3.55 -2.71
C THR A 18 -6.71 -3.74 -4.19
N ASP A 19 -6.42 -2.75 -5.03
CA ASP A 19 -6.64 -2.80 -6.47
C ASP A 19 -5.38 -3.23 -7.23
N LYS A 20 -5.45 -4.39 -7.88
CA LYS A 20 -4.36 -4.91 -8.71
C LYS A 20 -4.09 -4.05 -9.95
N GLY A 21 -5.08 -3.30 -10.44
CA GLY A 21 -4.92 -2.36 -11.55
C GLY A 21 -3.98 -1.22 -11.18
N THR A 22 -4.30 -0.53 -10.09
CA THR A 22 -3.47 0.52 -9.48
C THR A 22 -2.05 0.01 -9.19
N ALA A 23 -1.90 -1.19 -8.61
CA ALA A 23 -0.58 -1.77 -8.33
C ALA A 23 0.28 -1.94 -9.61
N ARG A 24 -0.32 -2.43 -10.70
CA ARG A 24 0.38 -2.59 -11.99
C ARG A 24 0.74 -1.25 -12.63
N VAL A 25 -0.14 -0.26 -12.55
CA VAL A 25 0.13 1.09 -13.07
C VAL A 25 1.34 1.70 -12.38
N HIS A 26 1.46 1.55 -11.06
CA HIS A 26 2.62 2.05 -10.31
C HIS A 26 3.88 1.22 -10.49
N ALA A 27 3.78 -0.09 -10.72
CA ALA A 27 4.94 -0.92 -11.06
C ALA A 27 5.59 -0.46 -12.38
N GLY A 28 4.79 -0.12 -13.40
CA GLY A 28 5.30 0.21 -14.73
C GLY A 28 5.82 -1.02 -15.48
N GLU A 29 6.57 -0.81 -16.57
CA GLU A 29 6.98 -1.88 -17.49
C GLU A 29 7.97 -2.88 -16.88
N ASP A 30 8.93 -2.39 -16.09
CA ASP A 30 9.99 -3.20 -15.46
C ASP A 30 9.78 -3.39 -13.95
N GLY A 31 8.64 -2.97 -13.41
CA GLY A 31 8.35 -3.09 -11.99
C GLY A 31 7.85 -4.46 -11.59
N VAL A 32 7.81 -4.68 -10.27
CA VAL A 32 7.27 -5.91 -9.67
C VAL A 32 6.04 -5.58 -8.84
N VAL A 33 5.05 -6.48 -8.87
CA VAL A 33 3.90 -6.40 -7.97
C VAL A 33 4.15 -7.35 -6.81
N LEU A 34 4.08 -6.81 -5.59
CA LEU A 34 4.16 -7.59 -4.35
C LEU A 34 2.75 -7.79 -3.79
N GLU A 35 2.37 -9.03 -3.53
CA GLU A 35 1.07 -9.38 -2.94
C GLU A 35 1.28 -10.05 -1.58
N ALA A 36 0.56 -9.60 -0.56
CA ALA A 36 0.65 -10.12 0.79
C ALA A 36 -0.72 -10.13 1.49
N GLU A 37 -0.94 -11.14 2.33
CA GLU A 37 -2.07 -11.14 3.27
C GLU A 37 -1.66 -10.42 4.55
N VAL A 38 -2.39 -9.36 4.91
CA VAL A 38 -2.08 -8.53 6.08
C VAL A 38 -3.27 -8.54 7.05
N PRO A 39 -3.06 -8.80 8.35
CA PRO A 39 -4.13 -8.73 9.34
C PRO A 39 -4.74 -7.32 9.42
N VAL A 40 -6.07 -7.24 9.50
CA VAL A 40 -6.80 -5.95 9.61
C VAL A 40 -6.32 -5.10 10.78
N SER A 41 -5.88 -5.73 11.88
CA SER A 41 -5.32 -5.04 13.05
C SER A 41 -4.04 -4.24 12.76
N ARG A 42 -3.34 -4.52 11.66
CA ARG A 42 -2.16 -3.78 11.18
C ARG A 42 -2.51 -2.72 10.13
N THR A 43 -3.75 -2.71 9.64
CA THR A 43 -4.20 -1.79 8.61
C THR A 43 -4.78 -0.54 9.24
N VAL A 44 -4.47 0.61 8.65
CA VAL A 44 -5.12 1.88 8.96
C VAL A 44 -5.84 2.33 7.71
N ALA A 45 -7.12 2.68 7.87
CA ALA A 45 -7.90 3.25 6.77
C ALA A 45 -7.22 4.54 6.29
N SER A 46 -6.79 4.54 5.04
CA SER A 46 -6.47 5.75 4.32
C SER A 46 -7.79 6.44 3.97
N PRO A 47 -8.00 7.74 4.24
CA PRO A 47 -8.96 8.52 3.46
C PRO A 47 -8.57 8.37 2.00
N ASP A 48 -9.35 7.56 1.29
CA ASP A 48 -9.18 7.16 -0.11
C ASP A 48 -9.46 8.33 -1.05
N ILE A 49 -8.68 9.41 -0.91
CA ILE A 49 -8.87 10.70 -1.57
C ILE A 49 -8.73 10.53 -3.09
N TYR A 50 -7.96 9.55 -3.54
CA TYR A 50 -7.72 9.23 -4.95
C TYR A 50 -8.50 8.02 -5.46
N THR A 51 -9.38 7.42 -4.64
CA THR A 51 -10.14 6.19 -4.99
C THR A 51 -9.25 5.01 -5.42
N GLU A 52 -8.04 4.96 -4.90
CA GLU A 52 -7.00 3.97 -5.21
C GLU A 52 -7.14 2.71 -4.34
N GLY A 53 -8.11 2.67 -3.43
CA GLY A 53 -8.26 1.57 -2.49
C GLY A 53 -7.03 1.42 -1.59
N GLU A 54 -6.41 2.56 -1.25
CA GLU A 54 -5.18 2.61 -0.45
C GLU A 54 -5.43 2.07 0.96
N VAL A 55 -4.52 1.21 1.40
CA VAL A 55 -4.46 0.67 2.75
C VAL A 55 -3.07 0.92 3.30
N LEU A 56 -3.00 1.62 4.43
CA LEU A 56 -1.73 1.81 5.12
C LEU A 56 -1.47 0.63 6.03
N VAL A 57 -0.31 0.00 5.87
CA VAL A 57 0.15 -1.07 6.76
C VAL A 57 1.18 -0.52 7.72
N ARG A 58 0.98 -0.69 9.03
CA ARG A 58 1.99 -0.31 10.04
C ARG A 58 3.24 -1.19 9.93
N GLY A 59 4.39 -0.54 9.80
CA GLY A 59 5.71 -1.15 9.66
C GLY A 59 5.91 -1.86 8.31
N ALA A 60 6.98 -2.64 8.23
CA ALA A 60 7.29 -3.42 7.02
C ALA A 60 6.27 -4.53 6.77
N VAL A 61 5.91 -4.74 5.51
CA VAL A 61 5.16 -5.92 5.04
C VAL A 61 6.16 -7.05 4.80
N THR A 62 5.93 -8.22 5.39
CA THR A 62 6.79 -9.39 5.28
C THR A 62 6.02 -10.57 4.69
N GLY A 63 6.74 -11.49 4.02
CA GLY A 63 6.14 -12.67 3.40
C GLY A 63 5.34 -12.39 2.12
N ALA A 64 5.56 -11.24 1.48
CA ALA A 64 4.96 -10.93 0.20
C ALA A 64 5.47 -11.86 -0.91
N MET A 65 4.59 -12.21 -1.85
CA MET A 65 4.93 -12.95 -3.05
C MET A 65 5.09 -11.98 -4.22
N VAL A 66 6.03 -12.30 -5.12
CA VAL A 66 6.27 -11.53 -6.35
C VAL A 66 5.38 -12.07 -7.47
N HIS A 67 4.72 -11.16 -8.19
CA HIS A 67 3.90 -11.45 -9.37
C HIS A 67 4.47 -10.79 -10.63
#